data_AF-A0A0K2RER4-F1
#
_entry.id   AF-A0A0K2RER4-F1
#
_cell.length_a   1.000
_cell.length_b   1.000
_cell.length_c   1.000
_cell.angle_alpha   90.00
_cell.angle_beta   90.00
_cell.angle_gamma   90.00
#
_symmetry.space_group_name_H-M   'P 1'
#
loop_
_entity.id
_entity.type
_entity.pdbx_description
1 polymer ?
#
loop_
_entity_poly.entity_id
_entity_poly.type
_entity_poly.pdbx_seq_one_letter_code
_entity_poly.pdbx_strand_id
1 'polypeptide(L)'
;MTSAFIPFDDSFIPMTSSDAEFEKLISDAGEWAAQDPDPVTAAALSELAGLASNGVAAARQQLEDSFSGTLQFGTAGLRAALGPGPNRMNRVVVRRAAAGLAAFLKDAVEAAARERGRAPSSAMTLGTTRTSSHGSPQPSSRPRESRPS
;
A
#
# COMPACT_ATOMS: atom_id res chain seq x y z
N MET A 1 6.17 72.68 5.19
CA MET A 1 5.01 72.12 4.46
C MET A 1 5.53 71.42 3.22
N THR A 2 5.80 70.11 3.30
CA THR A 2 5.82 69.26 2.10
C THR A 2 5.62 67.82 2.56
N SER A 3 4.34 67.43 2.63
CA SER A 3 3.94 66.04 2.82
C SER A 3 4.14 65.33 1.48
N ALA A 4 5.02 64.32 1.44
CA ALA A 4 5.19 63.45 0.30
C ALA A 4 4.10 62.36 0.38
N PHE A 5 3.10 62.47 -0.49
CA PHE A 5 2.05 61.47 -0.67
C PHE A 5 2.60 60.34 -1.55
N ILE A 6 2.88 59.19 -0.94
CA ILE A 6 3.24 57.95 -1.66
C ILE A 6 1.91 57.28 -2.04
N PRO A 7 1.59 57.10 -3.33
CA PRO A 7 0.45 56.27 -3.71
C PRO A 7 0.81 54.81 -3.39
N PHE A 8 0.09 54.23 -2.44
CA PHE A 8 0.13 52.80 -2.19
C PHE A 8 -0.55 52.13 -3.39
N ASP A 9 0.24 51.42 -4.19
CA ASP A 9 -0.23 50.67 -5.35
C ASP A 9 -1.14 49.53 -4.87
N ASP A 10 -2.42 49.57 -5.27
CA ASP A 10 -3.46 48.62 -4.86
C ASP A 10 -3.40 47.29 -5.64
N SER A 11 -2.30 47.03 -6.37
CA SER A 11 -2.17 45.89 -7.29
C SER A 11 -1.48 44.66 -6.71
N PHE A 12 -1.03 44.72 -5.45
CA PHE A 12 -0.41 43.56 -4.80
C PHE A 12 -1.41 42.90 -3.83
N ILE A 13 -2.41 42.22 -4.39
CA ILE A 13 -3.15 41.21 -3.64
C ILE A 13 -2.20 40.02 -3.51
N PRO A 14 -1.67 39.70 -2.32
CA PRO A 14 -0.90 38.48 -2.16
C PRO A 14 -1.85 37.32 -2.43
N MET A 15 -1.57 36.53 -3.47
CA MET A 15 -2.25 35.27 -3.74
C MET A 15 -2.24 34.49 -2.43
N THR A 16 -3.40 34.28 -1.83
CA THR A 16 -3.45 33.61 -0.53
C THR A 16 -2.98 32.17 -0.75
N SER A 17 -2.36 31.55 0.27
CA SER A 17 -1.89 30.16 0.14
C SER A 17 -3.01 29.21 -0.32
N SER A 18 -4.26 29.51 0.05
CA SER A 18 -5.44 28.73 -0.32
C SER A 18 -5.79 28.83 -1.81
N ASP A 19 -5.53 29.97 -2.46
CA ASP A 19 -5.75 30.14 -3.90
C ASP A 19 -4.69 29.37 -4.69
N ALA A 20 -3.42 29.42 -4.24
CA ALA A 20 -2.33 28.65 -4.85
C ALA A 20 -2.54 27.13 -4.70
N GLU A 21 -3.01 26.67 -3.54
CA GLU A 21 -3.38 25.26 -3.32
C GLU A 21 -4.56 24.83 -4.21
N PHE A 22 -5.52 25.72 -4.43
CA PHE A 22 -6.67 25.45 -5.29
C PHE A 22 -6.27 25.33 -6.77
N GLU A 23 -5.41 26.23 -7.28
CA GLU A 23 -4.87 26.11 -8.64
C GLU A 23 -4.09 24.81 -8.84
N LYS A 24 -3.32 24.40 -7.84
CA LYS A 24 -2.63 23.11 -7.85
C LYS A 24 -3.64 21.95 -7.93
N LEU A 25 -4.72 22.00 -7.14
CA LEU A 25 -5.78 20.99 -7.16
C LEU A 25 -6.45 20.88 -8.54
N ILE A 26 -6.71 22.00 -9.21
CA ILE A 26 -7.25 22.03 -10.58
C ILE A 26 -6.26 21.37 -11.57
N SER A 27 -4.97 21.67 -11.44
CA SER A 27 -3.92 21.05 -12.26
C SER A 27 -3.86 19.53 -12.05
N ASP A 28 -3.79 19.09 -10.78
CA ASP A 28 -3.74 17.66 -10.43
C ASP A 28 -4.99 16.92 -10.96
N ALA A 29 -6.17 17.56 -10.90
CA ALA A 29 -7.41 17.00 -11.43
C ALA A 29 -7.40 16.87 -12.96
N GLY A 30 -6.86 17.87 -13.67
CA GLY A 30 -6.68 17.82 -15.12
C GLY A 30 -5.73 16.69 -15.55
N GLU A 31 -4.59 16.57 -14.87
CA GLU A 31 -3.63 15.49 -15.12
C GLU A 31 -4.22 14.11 -14.84
N TRP A 32 -5.00 13.98 -13.76
CA TRP A 32 -5.69 12.73 -13.44
C TRP A 32 -6.71 12.37 -14.52
N ALA A 33 -7.52 13.33 -14.98
CA ALA A 33 -8.51 13.11 -16.04
C ALA A 33 -7.84 12.65 -17.35
N ALA A 34 -6.69 13.23 -17.71
CA ALA A 34 -5.95 12.85 -18.91
C ALA A 34 -5.37 11.42 -18.85
N GLN A 35 -5.05 10.92 -17.66
CA GLN A 35 -4.54 9.56 -17.44
C GLN A 35 -5.64 8.53 -17.21
N ASP A 36 -6.89 8.96 -16.96
CA ASP A 36 -8.00 8.07 -16.69
C ASP A 36 -8.44 7.37 -18.00
N PRO A 37 -8.28 6.03 -18.11
CA PRO A 37 -8.67 5.29 -19.30
C PRO A 37 -10.19 5.18 -19.47
N ASP A 38 -10.98 5.60 -18.47
CA ASP A 38 -12.42 5.63 -18.54
C ASP A 38 -12.92 7.02 -18.97
N PRO A 39 -13.46 7.15 -20.20
CA PRO A 39 -13.87 8.45 -20.73
C PRO A 39 -15.02 9.09 -19.92
N VAL A 40 -15.82 8.29 -19.21
CA VAL A 40 -16.95 8.79 -18.41
C VAL A 40 -16.44 9.48 -17.15
N THR A 41 -15.52 8.85 -16.42
CA THR A 41 -14.96 9.45 -15.20
C THR A 41 -13.99 10.57 -15.50
N ALA A 42 -13.24 10.49 -16.63
CA ALA A 42 -12.44 11.60 -17.13
C ALA A 42 -13.30 12.83 -17.42
N ALA A 43 -14.38 12.68 -18.19
CA ALA A 43 -15.28 13.78 -18.53
C ALA A 43 -15.95 14.38 -17.27
N ALA A 44 -16.43 13.54 -16.37
CA ALA A 44 -17.03 14.00 -15.11
C ALA A 44 -16.04 14.79 -14.24
N LEU A 45 -14.76 14.39 -14.21
CA LEU A 45 -13.72 15.11 -13.49
C LEU A 45 -13.42 16.47 -14.13
N SER A 46 -13.31 16.52 -15.46
CA SER A 46 -13.08 17.77 -16.19
C SER A 46 -14.24 18.75 -16.03
N GLU A 47 -15.49 18.25 -16.05
CA GLU A 47 -16.67 19.07 -15.77
C GLU A 47 -16.64 19.61 -14.33
N LEU A 48 -16.35 18.76 -13.35
CA LEU A 48 -16.26 19.15 -11.95
C LEU A 48 -15.18 20.23 -11.72
N ALA A 49 -14.01 20.06 -12.32
CA ALA A 49 -12.92 21.03 -12.25
C ALA A 49 -13.31 22.37 -12.93
N GLY A 50 -14.03 22.32 -14.05
CA GLY A 50 -14.56 23.51 -14.70
C GLY A 50 -15.57 24.26 -13.83
N LEU A 51 -16.51 23.55 -13.20
CA LEU A 51 -17.47 24.14 -12.26
C LEU A 51 -16.78 24.76 -11.04
N ALA A 52 -15.77 24.08 -10.49
CA ALA A 52 -14.98 24.59 -9.38
C ALA A 52 -14.23 25.88 -9.75
N SER A 53 -13.61 25.91 -10.94
CA SER A 53 -12.89 27.09 -11.47
C SER A 53 -13.83 28.28 -11.71
N ASN A 54 -15.09 28.02 -12.06
CA ASN A 54 -16.13 29.04 -12.23
C ASN A 54 -16.73 29.53 -10.90
N GLY A 55 -16.19 29.12 -9.75
CA GLY A 55 -16.60 29.60 -8.43
C GLY A 55 -17.78 28.83 -7.80
N VAL A 56 -18.15 27.66 -8.32
CA VAL A 56 -19.19 26.83 -7.71
C VAL A 56 -18.64 26.17 -6.44
N ALA A 57 -19.03 26.67 -5.27
CA ALA A 57 -18.50 26.23 -3.97
C ALA A 57 -18.67 24.71 -3.72
N ALA A 58 -19.82 24.14 -4.09
CA ALA A 58 -20.07 22.70 -3.93
C ALA A 58 -19.15 21.85 -4.82
N ALA A 59 -18.83 22.31 -6.02
CA ALA A 59 -17.91 21.64 -6.93
C ALA A 59 -16.48 21.67 -6.39
N ARG A 60 -16.05 22.82 -5.85
CA ARG A 60 -14.76 22.96 -5.17
C ARG A 60 -14.63 21.99 -4.00
N GLN A 61 -15.63 21.94 -3.12
CA GLN A 61 -15.59 21.03 -1.97
C GLN A 61 -15.56 19.55 -2.39
N GLN A 62 -16.33 19.19 -3.42
CA GLN A 62 -16.31 17.82 -3.94
C GLN A 62 -14.96 17.46 -4.58
N LEU A 63 -14.32 18.42 -5.25
CA LEU A 63 -12.99 18.24 -5.82
C LEU A 63 -11.94 18.07 -4.71
N GLU A 64 -11.93 18.94 -3.71
CA GLU A 64 -11.04 18.84 -2.54
C GLU A 64 -11.18 17.48 -1.84
N ASP A 65 -12.41 17.01 -1.62
CA ASP A 65 -12.64 15.71 -0.98
C ASP A 65 -12.21 14.52 -1.86
N SER A 66 -12.31 14.65 -3.18
CA SER A 66 -11.90 13.59 -4.11
C SER A 66 -10.36 13.43 -4.19
N PHE A 67 -9.62 14.49 -3.85
CA PHE A 67 -8.16 14.57 -3.88
C PHE A 67 -7.51 14.67 -2.49
N SER A 68 -8.28 14.56 -1.41
CA SER A 68 -7.80 14.64 -0.03
C SER A 68 -6.83 13.51 0.38
N GLY A 69 -6.64 12.51 -0.49
CA GLY A 69 -5.65 11.45 -0.32
C GLY A 69 -5.90 10.28 -1.26
N THR A 70 -5.18 9.18 -1.04
CA THR A 70 -5.45 7.91 -1.72
C THR A 70 -6.40 7.06 -0.91
N LEU A 71 -7.30 6.36 -1.58
CA LEU A 71 -8.21 5.41 -0.93
C LEU A 71 -7.42 4.33 -0.17
N GLN A 72 -7.78 4.11 1.10
CA GLN A 72 -7.11 3.16 1.99
C GLN A 72 -7.89 1.85 2.11
N PHE A 73 -7.18 0.75 2.33
CA PHE A 73 -7.79 -0.54 2.66
C PHE A 73 -8.32 -0.53 4.09
N GLY A 74 -9.62 -0.77 4.26
CA GLY A 74 -10.24 -1.03 5.56
C GLY A 74 -10.24 -2.52 5.91
N THR A 75 -10.78 -2.85 7.08
CA THR A 75 -10.95 -4.25 7.56
C THR A 75 -11.79 -5.12 6.62
N ALA A 76 -12.65 -4.49 5.82
CA ALA A 76 -13.49 -5.16 4.82
C ALA A 76 -13.07 -4.85 3.36
N GLY A 77 -11.82 -4.43 3.14
CA GLY A 77 -11.29 -4.09 1.82
C GLY A 77 -11.42 -2.61 1.44
N LEU A 78 -11.26 -2.31 0.14
CA LEU A 78 -11.41 -0.97 -0.42
C LEU A 78 -12.89 -0.59 -0.57
N ARG A 79 -13.30 0.54 0.01
CA ARG A 79 -14.67 1.07 -0.10
C ARG A 79 -14.63 2.59 -0.20
N ALA A 80 -15.26 3.14 -1.23
CA ALA A 80 -15.45 4.58 -1.42
C ALA A 80 -16.68 4.84 -2.28
N ALA A 81 -17.14 6.09 -2.29
CA ALA A 81 -18.11 6.55 -3.27
C ALA A 81 -17.56 6.40 -4.70
N LEU A 82 -18.43 6.07 -5.64
CA LEU A 82 -18.07 6.04 -7.06
C LEU A 82 -17.80 7.47 -7.53
N GLY A 83 -16.68 7.69 -8.21
CA GLY A 83 -16.34 9.02 -8.70
C GLY A 83 -14.89 9.15 -9.14
N PRO A 84 -14.54 10.28 -9.76
CA PRO A 84 -13.17 10.56 -10.16
C PRO A 84 -12.28 10.90 -8.96
N GLY A 85 -10.97 10.73 -9.14
CA GLY A 85 -9.96 11.09 -8.14
C GLY A 85 -9.44 9.93 -7.28
N PRO A 86 -8.29 10.13 -6.61
CA PRO A 86 -7.58 9.08 -5.87
C PRO A 86 -8.29 8.58 -4.61
N ASN A 87 -9.21 9.36 -4.02
CA ASN A 87 -9.99 8.98 -2.85
C ASN A 87 -11.37 8.39 -3.19
N ARG A 88 -11.60 8.03 -4.45
CA ARG A 88 -12.88 7.50 -4.94
C ARG A 88 -12.72 6.12 -5.54
N MET A 89 -13.83 5.39 -5.59
CA MET A 89 -13.88 4.11 -6.28
C MET A 89 -13.97 4.35 -7.79
N ASN A 90 -12.87 4.11 -8.51
CA ASN A 90 -12.79 4.17 -9.97
C ASN A 90 -11.87 3.08 -10.52
N ARG A 91 -11.91 2.91 -11.85
CA ARG A 91 -11.14 1.87 -12.55
C ARG A 91 -9.64 2.03 -12.35
N VAL A 92 -9.13 3.27 -12.26
CA VAL A 92 -7.70 3.54 -12.02
C VAL A 92 -7.27 2.98 -10.65
N VAL A 93 -8.03 3.29 -9.59
CA VAL A 93 -7.74 2.80 -8.23
C VAL A 93 -7.80 1.28 -8.17
N VAL A 94 -8.81 0.66 -8.78
CA VAL A 94 -8.92 -0.82 -8.83
C VAL A 94 -7.74 -1.44 -9.58
N ARG A 95 -7.33 -0.88 -10.72
CA ARG A 95 -6.16 -1.37 -11.47
C ARG A 95 -4.87 -1.24 -10.67
N ARG A 96 -4.65 -0.10 -10.01
CA ARG A 96 -3.46 0.12 -9.15
C ARG A 96 -3.42 -0.88 -7.99
N ALA A 97 -4.56 -1.10 -7.33
CA ALA A 97 -4.66 -2.08 -6.24
C ALA A 97 -4.38 -3.51 -6.74
N ALA A 98 -4.97 -3.90 -7.88
CA ALA A 98 -4.74 -5.22 -8.48
C ALA A 98 -3.28 -5.42 -8.91
N ALA A 99 -2.65 -4.41 -9.50
CA ALA A 99 -1.24 -4.44 -9.88
C ALA A 99 -0.33 -4.59 -8.66
N GLY A 100 -0.61 -3.84 -7.58
CA GLY A 100 0.13 -3.95 -6.31
C GLY A 100 0.00 -5.34 -5.69
N LEU A 101 -1.20 -5.92 -5.67
CA LEU A 101 -1.43 -7.27 -5.17
C LEU A 101 -0.69 -8.33 -6.01
N ALA A 102 -0.71 -8.21 -7.33
CA ALA A 102 0.00 -9.13 -8.21
C ALA A 102 1.52 -9.10 -7.99
N ALA A 103 2.10 -7.90 -7.83
CA ALA A 103 3.51 -7.74 -7.51
C ALA A 103 3.87 -8.39 -6.16
N PHE A 104 3.07 -8.12 -5.12
CA PHE A 104 3.27 -8.72 -3.80
C PHE A 104 3.26 -10.26 -3.84
N LEU A 105 2.28 -10.84 -4.54
CA LEU A 105 2.17 -12.30 -4.66
C LEU A 105 3.36 -12.91 -5.41
N LYS A 106 3.85 -12.24 -6.45
CA LYS A 106 5.04 -12.69 -7.20
C LYS A 106 6.25 -12.76 -6.28
N ASP A 107 6.53 -11.68 -5.54
CA ASP A 107 7.68 -11.61 -4.63
C ASP A 107 7.59 -12.66 -3.51
N ALA A 108 6.39 -12.86 -2.96
CA ALA A 108 6.14 -13.87 -1.93
C ALA A 108 6.40 -15.30 -2.45
N VAL A 109 5.97 -15.61 -3.67
CA VAL A 109 6.19 -16.92 -4.29
C VAL A 109 7.67 -17.15 -4.57
N GLU A 110 8.39 -16.14 -5.08
CA GLU A 110 9.84 -16.22 -5.31
C GLU A 110 10.61 -16.42 -4.02
N ALA A 111 10.26 -15.69 -2.95
CA ALA A 111 10.88 -15.86 -1.64
C ALA A 111 10.65 -17.28 -1.09
N ALA A 112 9.41 -17.78 -1.18
CA ALA A 112 9.08 -19.15 -0.76
C ALA A 112 9.81 -20.22 -1.59
N ALA A 113 10.06 -19.98 -2.88
CA ALA A 113 10.83 -20.88 -3.71
C ALA A 113 12.32 -20.93 -3.32
N ARG A 114 12.91 -19.78 -2.97
CA ARG A 114 14.31 -19.72 -2.48
C ARG A 114 14.48 -20.48 -1.16
N GLU A 115 13.53 -20.35 -0.24
CA GLU A 115 13.55 -21.07 1.04
C GLU A 115 13.45 -22.59 0.83
N ARG A 116 12.59 -23.05 -0.10
CA ARG A 116 12.49 -24.48 -0.45
C ARG A 116 13.73 -25.02 -1.17
N GLY A 117 14.47 -24.18 -1.89
CA GLY A 117 15.73 -24.54 -2.55
C GLY A 117 16.93 -24.59 -1.59
N ARG A 118 16.79 -24.07 -0.36
CA ARG A 118 17.81 -24.15 0.69
C ARG A 118 17.75 -25.53 1.36
N ALA A 119 18.30 -26.56 0.71
CA ALA A 119 18.57 -27.82 1.40
C ALA A 119 19.51 -27.56 2.60
N PRO A 120 19.32 -28.23 3.76
CA PRO A 120 20.22 -28.08 4.89
C PRO A 120 21.59 -28.65 4.51
N SER A 121 22.56 -27.78 4.24
CA SER A 121 23.97 -28.16 4.20
C SER A 121 24.46 -28.36 5.64
N SER A 122 23.95 -29.41 6.29
CA SER A 122 24.63 -30.01 7.42
C SER A 122 25.38 -31.21 6.87
N ALA A 123 26.62 -30.94 6.47
CA ALA A 123 27.60 -31.96 6.15
C ALA A 123 27.70 -32.97 7.31
N MET A 124 27.10 -34.13 7.10
CA MET A 124 27.70 -35.44 7.30
C MET A 124 29.02 -35.43 8.10
N THR A 125 28.94 -35.62 9.42
CA THR A 125 30.02 -36.27 10.19
C THR A 125 29.46 -37.57 10.72
N LEU A 126 29.50 -38.62 9.88
CA LEU A 126 29.28 -40.00 10.34
C LEU A 126 30.51 -40.43 11.14
N GLY A 127 30.41 -40.31 12.46
CA GLY A 127 31.34 -40.94 13.39
C GLY A 127 31.27 -42.45 13.24
N THR A 128 32.25 -43.04 12.57
CA THR A 128 32.47 -44.48 12.57
C THR A 128 33.11 -44.89 13.91
N THR A 129 32.31 -45.42 14.84
CA THR A 129 32.83 -46.16 15.99
C THR A 129 32.53 -47.63 15.82
N ARG A 130 33.44 -48.28 15.09
CA ARG A 130 34.02 -49.62 15.30
C ARG A 130 33.24 -50.52 16.29
N THR A 131 32.55 -51.48 15.69
CA THR A 131 32.23 -52.78 16.28
C THR A 131 33.50 -53.44 16.84
N SER A 132 33.50 -53.73 18.14
CA SER A 132 34.43 -54.68 18.76
C SER A 132 33.61 -55.75 19.48
N SER A 133 33.51 -56.90 18.83
CA SER A 133 33.08 -58.17 19.38
C SER A 133 34.08 -58.70 20.41
N HIS A 134 33.72 -58.86 21.68
CA HIS A 134 34.36 -59.88 22.54
C HIS A 134 33.58 -60.16 23.83
N GLY A 135 33.16 -61.42 24.01
CA GLY A 135 33.08 -62.06 25.32
C GLY A 135 31.74 -61.99 26.09
N SER A 136 30.85 -62.95 25.81
CA SER A 136 30.10 -63.67 26.86
C SER A 136 30.84 -64.99 27.13
N PRO A 137 30.64 -65.74 28.24
CA PRO A 137 29.54 -65.67 29.23
C PRO A 137 30.01 -65.84 30.70
N GLN A 138 29.09 -65.74 31.67
CA GLN A 138 28.73 -66.82 32.61
C GLN A 138 27.74 -66.31 33.70
N PRO A 139 26.97 -67.22 34.35
CA PRO A 139 25.70 -66.94 34.99
C PRO A 139 25.78 -67.08 36.51
N SER A 140 24.87 -66.44 37.26
CA SER A 140 24.40 -67.02 38.53
C SER A 140 23.15 -66.32 39.07
N SER A 141 22.11 -67.14 39.22
CA SER A 141 21.15 -67.19 40.34
C SER A 141 20.12 -66.06 40.52
N ARG A 142 18.87 -66.37 40.12
CA ARG A 142 17.63 -65.92 40.79
C ARG A 142 17.54 -66.53 42.20
N PRO A 143 16.84 -65.89 43.14
CA PRO A 143 15.46 -66.30 43.48
C PRO A 143 14.52 -65.09 43.61
N ARG A 144 13.31 -65.07 43.02
CA ARG A 144 12.01 -65.66 43.42
C ARG A 144 11.20 -64.72 44.33
N GLU A 145 9.94 -64.47 43.90
CA GLU A 145 8.80 -63.93 44.67
C GLU A 145 8.84 -62.41 45.02
N SER A 146 7.74 -61.63 44.97
CA SER A 146 6.30 -61.93 44.96
C SER A 146 5.51 -60.71 44.40
N ARG A 147 4.52 -60.96 43.53
CA ARG A 147 3.29 -60.13 43.39
C ARG A 147 2.26 -60.63 44.43
N PRO A 148 1.04 -60.07 44.55
CA PRO A 148 0.57 -58.67 44.54
C PRO A 148 -0.44 -58.41 45.69
N SER A 149 -0.99 -57.20 45.80
CA SER A 149 -2.45 -56.91 45.87
C SER A 149 -2.67 -55.43 45.62
#